data_AF-A0A957EPH8-F1
#
_entry.id   AF-A0A957EPH8-F1
#
_cell.length_a   1.000
_cell.length_b   1.000
_cell.length_c   1.000
_cell.angle_alpha   90.00
_cell.angle_beta   90.00
_cell.angle_gamma   90.00
#
_symmetry.space_group_name_H-M   'P 1'
#
loop_
_entity.id
_entity.type
_entity.pdbx_description
1 polymer ?
#
loop_
_entity_poly.entity_id
_entity_poly.type
_entity_poly.pdbx_seq_one_letter_code
_entity_poly.pdbx_strand_id
1 'polypeptide(L)'
;MDKKQATAASWQIKPMPAARRALELDGRYTAPEMAQIALGFIPREQQDKWFVYFDGEWLHVHRSWTGTCIFQLQLLPDGETYRTEQL
;
A
#
# COMPACT_ATOMS: atom_id res chain seq x y z
N MET A 1 6.71 -15.04 15.01
CA MET A 1 7.11 -13.63 14.96
C MET A 1 5.87 -12.83 14.63
N ASP A 2 5.34 -12.06 15.59
CA ASP A 2 4.19 -11.19 15.34
C ASP A 2 4.54 -10.18 14.25
N LYS A 3 3.88 -10.27 13.08
CA LYS A 3 3.99 -9.24 12.05
C LYS A 3 3.19 -8.04 12.53
N LYS A 4 3.89 -6.99 12.96
CA LYS A 4 3.27 -5.70 13.27
C LYS A 4 2.78 -5.05 11.97
N GLN A 5 1.52 -4.63 11.95
CA GLN A 5 0.96 -3.89 10.82
C GLN A 5 1.72 -2.57 10.61
N ALA A 6 2.09 -2.31 9.36
CA ALA A 6 2.67 -1.03 8.96
C ALA A 6 1.59 0.07 8.98
N THR A 7 1.96 1.23 9.49
CA THR A 7 1.10 2.44 9.55
C THR A 7 1.87 3.63 9.00
N ALA A 8 1.20 4.74 8.71
CA ALA A 8 1.88 5.98 8.27
C ALA A 8 3.00 6.45 9.23
N ALA A 9 2.94 6.09 10.51
CA ALA A 9 3.96 6.41 11.51
C ALA A 9 5.14 5.42 11.55
N SER A 10 5.06 4.31 10.80
CA SER A 10 6.07 3.24 10.81
C SER A 10 7.32 3.56 9.99
N TRP A 11 7.30 4.60 9.15
CA TRP A 11 8.43 4.98 8.30
C TRP A 11 8.41 6.47 7.94
N GLN A 12 9.52 6.99 7.40
CA GLN A 12 9.53 8.34 6.82
C GLN A 12 8.76 8.35 5.50
N ILE A 13 7.71 9.17 5.41
CA ILE A 13 6.86 9.29 4.22
C ILE A 13 6.71 10.73 3.76
N LYS A 14 6.44 10.89 2.46
CA LYS A 14 6.01 12.12 1.81
C LYS A 14 4.66 11.87 1.13
N PRO A 15 3.77 12.87 1.06
CA PRO A 15 2.48 12.71 0.38
C PRO A 15 2.66 12.35 -1.10
N MET A 16 1.62 11.76 -1.69
CA MET A 16 1.55 11.55 -3.14
C MET A 16 1.70 12.90 -3.87
N PRO A 17 2.62 13.01 -4.86
CA PRO A 17 2.76 14.23 -5.64
C PRO A 17 1.46 14.62 -6.36
N ALA A 18 1.25 15.93 -6.53
CA ALA A 18 0.11 16.45 -7.30
C ALA A 18 0.16 16.02 -8.77
N ALA A 19 1.36 15.98 -9.37
CA ALA A 19 1.58 15.42 -10.69
C ALA A 19 1.59 13.89 -10.60
N ARG A 20 0.48 13.27 -10.98
CA ARG A 20 0.28 11.81 -10.98
C ARG A 20 -0.62 11.41 -12.14
N ARG A 21 -0.65 10.11 -12.44
CA ARG A 21 -1.53 9.52 -13.45
C ARG A 21 -2.21 8.29 -12.87
N ALA A 22 -3.40 8.02 -13.39
CA ALA A 22 -4.12 6.76 -13.22
C ALA A 22 -3.17 5.56 -13.40
N LEU A 23 -3.26 4.61 -12.48
CA LEU A 23 -2.66 3.29 -12.64
C LEU A 23 -3.76 2.34 -13.07
N GLU A 24 -3.72 1.90 -14.33
CA GLU A 24 -4.64 0.88 -14.83
C GLU A 24 -4.25 -0.49 -14.28
N LEU A 25 -4.88 -0.86 -13.17
CA LEU A 25 -4.73 -2.16 -12.52
C LEU A 25 -6.14 -2.71 -12.27
N ASP A 26 -6.43 -3.87 -12.85
CA ASP A 26 -7.61 -4.67 -12.53
C ASP A 26 -7.19 -5.80 -11.59
N GLY A 27 -7.16 -5.50 -10.29
CA GLY A 27 -6.83 -6.42 -9.22
C GLY A 27 -8.08 -6.87 -8.48
N ARG A 28 -8.18 -8.18 -8.22
CA ARG A 28 -9.16 -8.78 -7.30
C ARG A 28 -8.43 -9.62 -6.26
N TYR A 29 -8.77 -9.43 -5.00
CA TYR A 29 -8.11 -10.08 -3.86
C TYR A 29 -9.15 -10.72 -2.95
N THR A 30 -8.92 -11.94 -2.53
CA THR A 30 -9.71 -12.64 -1.52
C THR A 30 -9.52 -11.99 -0.14
N ALA A 31 -10.42 -12.25 0.80
CA ALA A 31 -10.27 -11.74 2.17
C ALA A 31 -8.93 -12.13 2.85
N PRO A 32 -8.40 -13.36 2.72
CA PRO A 32 -7.07 -13.70 3.25
C PRO A 32 -5.92 -12.94 2.58
N GLU A 33 -5.99 -12.71 1.27
CA GLU A 33 -4.99 -11.92 0.55
C GLU A 33 -5.05 -10.45 0.98
N MET A 34 -6.25 -9.89 1.09
CA MET A 34 -6.44 -8.53 1.59
C MET A 34 -5.92 -8.38 3.02
N ALA A 35 -6.12 -9.38 3.88
CA ALA A 35 -5.55 -9.38 5.23
C ALA A 35 -4.01 -9.35 5.21
N GLN A 36 -3.35 -10.00 4.26
CA GLN A 36 -1.90 -9.89 4.08
C GLN A 36 -1.48 -8.52 3.52
N ILE A 37 -2.22 -7.98 2.55
CA ILE A 37 -1.98 -6.65 1.98
C ILE A 37 -2.09 -5.58 3.08
N ALA A 38 -3.10 -5.68 3.94
CA ALA A 38 -3.35 -4.74 5.03
C ALA A 38 -2.22 -4.69 6.07
N LEU A 39 -1.45 -5.77 6.24
CA LEU A 39 -0.26 -5.76 7.10
C LEU A 39 0.85 -4.83 6.57
N GLY A 40 0.86 -4.56 5.26
CA GLY A 40 1.87 -3.75 4.60
C GLY A 40 3.27 -4.37 4.66
N PHE A 41 4.28 -3.53 4.51
CA PHE A 41 5.68 -3.93 4.49
C PHE A 41 6.57 -2.82 5.07
N ILE A 42 7.34 -3.17 6.11
CA ILE A 42 8.34 -2.28 6.72
C ILE A 42 9.74 -2.77 6.27
N PRO A 43 10.54 -1.93 5.60
CA PRO A 43 11.93 -2.22 5.27
C PRO A 43 12.74 -2.66 6.50
N ARG A 44 13.59 -3.68 6.33
CA ARG A 44 14.54 -4.13 7.36
C ARG A 44 15.96 -3.74 7.04
N GLU A 45 16.28 -3.62 5.75
CA GLU A 45 17.63 -3.29 5.28
C GLU A 45 17.61 -2.27 4.13
N GLN A 46 18.78 -1.72 3.79
CA GLN A 46 18.91 -0.70 2.75
C GLN A 46 18.50 -1.17 1.35
N GLN A 47 18.48 -2.49 1.12
CA GLN A 47 18.08 -3.09 -0.16
C GLN A 47 16.57 -3.21 -0.30
N ASP A 48 15.83 -3.10 0.80
CA ASP A 48 14.37 -3.09 0.80
C ASP A 48 13.87 -1.76 0.25
N LYS A 49 13.55 -1.77 -1.04
CA LYS A 49 13.26 -0.58 -1.85
C LYS A 49 11.95 0.13 -1.48
N TRP A 50 11.04 -0.57 -0.80
CA TRP A 50 9.65 -0.18 -0.66
C TRP A 50 9.23 -0.16 0.80
N PHE A 51 8.43 0.83 1.17
CA PHE A 51 7.62 0.86 2.37
C PHE A 51 6.16 0.86 1.96
N VAL A 52 5.35 -0.01 2.54
CA VAL A 52 3.93 -0.16 2.19
C VAL A 52 3.08 -0.14 3.46
N TYR A 53 2.00 0.61 3.45
CA TYR A 53 0.99 0.57 4.51
C TYR A 53 -0.41 0.74 3.92
N PHE A 54 -1.39 0.23 4.65
CA PHE A 54 -2.80 0.34 4.30
C PHE A 54 -3.49 1.23 5.34
N ASP A 55 -4.28 2.21 4.87
CA ASP A 55 -5.02 3.16 5.71
C ASP A 55 -6.40 3.42 5.11
N GLY A 56 -7.45 3.09 5.86
CA GLY A 56 -8.83 3.09 5.38
C GLY A 56 -9.03 2.14 4.19
N GLU A 57 -9.15 2.70 2.99
CA GLU A 57 -9.30 1.97 1.73
C GLU A 57 -8.05 2.08 0.84
N TRP A 58 -7.02 2.79 1.29
CA TRP A 58 -5.87 3.15 0.48
C TRP A 58 -4.64 2.33 0.84
N LEU A 59 -4.06 1.68 -0.17
CA LEU A 59 -2.72 1.13 -0.10
C LEU A 59 -1.72 2.16 -0.61
N HIS A 60 -0.77 2.53 0.25
CA HIS A 60 0.27 3.50 -0.05
C HIS A 60 1.60 2.79 -0.25
N VAL A 61 2.26 3.02 -1.39
CA VAL A 61 3.56 2.41 -1.72
C VAL A 61 4.61 3.51 -1.89
N HIS A 62 5.57 3.53 -0.97
CA HIS A 62 6.62 4.53 -0.88
C HIS A 62 7.99 3.93 -1.19
N ARG A 63 8.89 4.72 -1.77
CA ARG A 63 10.33 4.42 -1.75
C ARG A 63 10.84 4.50 -0.32
N SER A 64 11.49 3.46 0.17
CA SER A 64 12.03 3.41 1.53
C SER A 64 13.08 4.49 1.79
N TRP A 65 13.93 4.80 0.81
CA TRP A 65 15.05 5.73 1.01
C TRP A 65 14.64 7.21 0.97
N THR A 66 13.65 7.61 0.18
CA THR A 66 13.23 9.03 0.03
C THR A 66 11.91 9.33 0.73
N GLY A 67 11.15 8.31 1.10
CA GLY A 67 9.76 8.41 1.52
C GLY A 67 8.79 8.81 0.40
N THR A 68 9.25 8.96 -0.85
CA THR A 68 8.40 9.38 -1.97
C THR A 68 7.31 8.34 -2.23
N CYS A 69 6.04 8.75 -2.19
CA CYS A 69 4.93 7.90 -2.60
C CYS A 69 4.95 7.72 -4.13
N ILE A 70 4.94 6.49 -4.60
CA ILE A 70 5.00 6.15 -6.03
C ILE A 70 3.65 5.62 -6.51
N PHE A 71 2.98 4.81 -5.69
CA PHE A 71 1.66 4.27 -6.02
C PHE A 71 0.69 4.46 -4.87
N GLN A 72 -0.57 4.70 -5.25
CA GLN A 72 -1.74 4.59 -4.40
C GLN A 72 -2.76 3.72 -5.12
N LEU A 73 -3.33 2.77 -4.38
CA LEU A 73 -4.40 1.90 -4.87
C LEU A 73 -5.55 2.00 -3.87
N GLN A 74 -6.77 2.25 -4.36
CA GLN A 74 -7.96 2.11 -3.53
C GLN A 74 -8.46 0.68 -3.66
N LEU A 75 -8.68 0.01 -2.53
CA LEU A 75 -9.16 -1.36 -2.46
C LEU A 75 -10.54 -1.36 -1.79
N LEU A 76 -11.57 -1.67 -2.56
CA LEU A 76 -12.96 -1.61 -2.13
C LEU A 76 -13.55 -3.02 -2.02
N PRO A 77 -14.41 -3.30 -1.02
CA PRO A 77 -15.15 -4.55 -0.95
C PRO A 77 -16.00 -4.78 -2.20
N ASP A 78 -15.98 -6.02 -2.71
CA ASP A 78 -16.76 -6.51 -3.84
C ASP A 78 -17.21 -7.95 -3.57
N GLY A 79 -18.34 -8.09 -2.87
CA GLY A 79 -18.84 -9.37 -2.37
C GLY A 79 -17.89 -10.01 -1.36
N GLU A 80 -17.37 -11.20 -1.68
CA GLU A 80 -16.39 -11.93 -0.86
C GLU A 80 -14.93 -11.54 -1.17
N THR A 81 -14.73 -10.61 -2.11
CA THR A 81 -13.42 -10.15 -2.57
C THR A 81 -13.25 -8.65 -2.37
N TYR A 82 -12.08 -8.13 -2.71
CA TYR A 82 -11.76 -6.72 -2.79
C TYR A 82 -11.24 -6.42 -4.19
N ARG A 83 -11.69 -5.31 -4.78
CA ARG A 83 -11.22 -4.86 -6.10
C ARG A 83 -10.41 -3.58 -6.01
N THR A 84 -9.50 -3.38 -6.95
CA THR A 84 -8.85 -2.08 -7.15
C THR A 84 -9.79 -1.14 -7.88
N GLU A 85 -9.98 0.07 -7.34
CA GLU A 85 -10.66 1.14 -8.06
C GLU A 85 -9.65 1.90 -8.93
N GLN A 86 -10.04 2.21 -10.17
CA GLN A 86 -9.23 3.00 -11.08
C GLN A 86 -9.50 4.49 -10.82
N LEU A 87 -8.45 5.25 -10.52
CA LEU A 87 -8.48 6.70 -10.32
C LEU A 87 -8.10 7.48 -11.56
#